data_AF-A0A835FV33-F1
#
_entry.id   AF-A0A835FV33-F1
#
_cell.length_a   1.000
_cell.length_b   1.000
_cell.length_c   1.000
_cell.angle_alpha   90.00
_cell.angle_beta   90.00
_cell.angle_gamma   90.00
#
_symmetry.space_group_name_H-M   'P 1'
#
loop_
_entity.id
_entity.type
_entity.pdbx_description
1 polymer ?
#
loop_
_entity_poly.entity_id
_entity_poly.type
_entity_poly.pdbx_seq_one_letter_code
_entity_poly.pdbx_strand_id
1 'polypeptide(L)'
;MKRYFEHPSWFLLHHTTNINIAQHLSQLPQEANLLSFTIAAISFFEIIGFSGVRSNLIMYLTGHLGMSTAAAAASVNAWNGTEMVLPIAGALAADSRLGRYRAVLIAGVLYLLVSTDYLPTFGITILNNCCHV
;
A
#
# COMPACT_ATOMS: atom_id res chain seq x y z
N MET A 1 -49.70 17.65 -46.66
CA MET A 1 -48.92 16.60 -45.97
C MET A 1 -47.51 16.59 -46.57
N LYS A 2 -46.48 16.58 -45.70
CA LYS A 2 -45.03 16.34 -45.96
C LYS A 2 -44.23 17.41 -46.72
N ARG A 3 -43.50 18.27 -45.99
CA ARG A 3 -42.10 18.67 -46.27
C ARG A 3 -41.52 19.54 -45.13
N TYR A 4 -41.27 18.91 -43.98
CA TYR A 4 -40.40 19.40 -42.89
C TYR A 4 -39.48 18.26 -42.41
N PHE A 5 -39.01 17.41 -43.32
CA PHE A 5 -38.14 16.28 -42.98
C PHE A 5 -36.71 16.60 -43.45
N GLU A 6 -35.93 17.09 -42.48
CA GLU A 6 -34.52 16.78 -42.22
C GLU A 6 -33.41 17.30 -43.16
N HIS A 7 -32.77 18.39 -42.73
CA HIS A 7 -31.35 18.64 -42.98
C HIS A 7 -30.52 17.88 -41.91
N PRO A 8 -29.55 17.03 -42.29
CA PRO A 8 -28.86 16.11 -41.37
C PRO A 8 -27.65 16.76 -40.65
N SER A 9 -27.77 18.02 -40.22
CA SER A 9 -26.68 18.71 -39.50
C SER A 9 -26.42 18.12 -38.11
N TRP A 10 -27.44 17.57 -37.46
CA TRP A 10 -27.32 16.85 -36.18
C TRP A 10 -26.60 15.51 -36.32
N PHE A 11 -26.68 14.85 -37.48
CA PHE A 11 -25.99 13.59 -37.76
C PHE A 11 -24.47 13.79 -37.95
N LEU A 12 -24.08 14.90 -38.58
CA LEU A 12 -22.66 15.29 -38.73
C LEU A 12 -22.05 15.77 -37.41
N LEU A 13 -22.81 16.49 -36.58
CA LEU A 13 -22.37 16.87 -35.23
C LEU A 13 -22.18 15.63 -34.35
N HIS A 14 -23.10 14.67 -34.36
CA HIS A 14 -22.97 13.45 -33.56
C HIS A 14 -21.80 12.56 -34.02
N HIS A 15 -21.48 12.50 -35.31
CA HIS A 15 -20.32 11.75 -35.81
C HIS A 15 -19.00 12.46 -35.51
N THR A 16 -18.93 13.79 -35.71
CA THR A 16 -17.68 14.55 -35.50
C THR A 16 -17.35 14.73 -34.03
N THR A 17 -18.32 14.93 -33.13
CA THR A 17 -18.06 14.95 -31.68
C THR A 17 -17.61 13.60 -31.17
N ASN A 18 -18.17 12.49 -31.64
CA ASN A 18 -17.73 11.15 -31.27
C ASN A 18 -16.29 10.86 -31.77
N ILE A 19 -15.93 11.30 -32.98
CA ILE A 19 -14.57 11.16 -33.51
C ILE A 19 -13.59 12.03 -32.70
N ASN A 20 -13.94 13.27 -32.38
CA ASN A 20 -13.12 14.18 -31.59
C ASN A 20 -12.92 13.69 -30.14
N ILE A 21 -13.97 13.14 -29.51
CA ILE A 21 -13.90 12.55 -28.16
C ILE A 21 -13.07 11.26 -28.21
N ALA A 22 -13.27 10.38 -29.19
CA ALA A 22 -12.49 9.15 -29.33
C ALA A 22 -11.00 9.42 -29.59
N GLN A 23 -10.67 10.45 -30.40
CA GLN A 23 -9.28 10.88 -30.61
C GLN A 23 -8.66 11.53 -29.36
N HIS A 24 -9.47 12.17 -28.50
CA HIS A 24 -8.99 12.71 -27.22
C HIS A 24 -8.77 11.59 -26.19
N LEU A 25 -9.63 10.56 -26.18
CA LEU A 25 -9.50 9.38 -25.32
C LEU A 25 -8.32 8.47 -25.72
N SER A 26 -7.95 8.42 -27.00
CA SER A 26 -6.75 7.72 -27.47
C SER A 26 -5.44 8.49 -27.25
N GLN A 27 -5.52 9.76 -26.85
CA GLN A 27 -4.38 10.56 -26.39
C GLN A 27 -4.15 10.47 -24.88
N LEU A 28 -4.98 9.71 -24.14
CA LEU A 28 -4.65 9.40 -22.75
C LEU A 28 -3.28 8.69 -22.72
N PRO A 29 -2.34 9.17 -21.91
CA PRO A 29 -0.92 8.93 -22.12
C PRO A 29 -0.56 7.45 -22.01
N GLN A 30 0.20 6.93 -22.98
CA GLN A 30 0.78 5.57 -22.98
C GLN A 30 1.67 5.29 -21.75
N GLU A 31 2.05 6.34 -21.01
CA GLU A 31 2.68 6.34 -19.68
C GLU A 31 1.82 5.67 -18.59
N ALA A 32 0.49 5.62 -18.79
CA ALA A 32 -0.45 5.01 -17.85
C ALA A 32 -0.28 3.49 -17.72
N ASN A 33 0.34 2.82 -18.69
CA ASN A 33 0.52 1.37 -18.64
C ASN A 33 1.46 0.95 -17.50
N LEU A 34 2.61 1.62 -17.36
CA LEU A 34 3.58 1.31 -16.31
C LEU A 34 3.02 1.63 -14.92
N LEU A 35 2.29 2.75 -14.79
CA LEU A 35 1.60 3.11 -13.56
C LEU A 35 0.49 2.10 -13.22
N SER A 36 -0.25 1.61 -14.21
CA SER A 36 -1.30 0.60 -14.02
C SER A 36 -0.71 -0.74 -13.58
N PHE A 37 0.40 -1.17 -14.18
CA PHE A 37 1.10 -2.41 -13.79
C PHE A 37 1.67 -2.32 -12.36
N THR A 38 2.25 -1.18 -11.98
CA THR A 38 2.80 -0.99 -10.63
C THR A 38 1.71 -0.96 -9.56
N ILE A 39 0.59 -0.27 -9.81
CA ILE A 39 -0.57 -0.28 -8.91
C ILE A 39 -1.15 -1.70 -8.79
N ALA A 40 -1.33 -2.40 -9.91
CA ALA A 40 -1.85 -3.76 -9.90
C ALA A 40 -0.93 -4.73 -9.14
N ALA A 41 0.39 -4.62 -9.31
CA ALA A 41 1.36 -5.42 -8.58
C ALA A 41 1.31 -5.16 -7.08
N ILE A 42 1.29 -3.89 -6.67
CA ILE A 42 1.18 -3.51 -5.25
C ILE A 42 -0.09 -4.10 -4.63
N SER A 43 -1.25 -3.89 -5.27
CA SER A 43 -2.53 -4.42 -4.78
C SER A 43 -2.52 -5.95 -4.67
N PHE A 44 -1.89 -6.64 -5.62
CA PHE A 44 -1.77 -8.10 -5.59
C PHE A 44 -0.93 -8.58 -4.40
N PHE A 45 0.26 -8.01 -4.21
CA PHE A 45 1.12 -8.37 -3.08
C PHE A 45 0.51 -7.99 -1.73
N GLU A 46 -0.17 -6.86 -1.68
CA GLU A 46 -0.91 -6.41 -0.49
C GLU A 46 -1.95 -7.45 -0.09
N ILE A 47 -2.80 -7.88 -1.03
CA ILE A 47 -3.85 -8.88 -0.77
C ILE A 47 -3.24 -10.21 -0.30
N ILE A 48 -2.16 -10.67 -0.93
CA ILE A 48 -1.51 -11.94 -0.57
C ILE A 48 -0.90 -11.87 0.83
N GLY A 49 -0.15 -10.80 1.13
CA GLY A 49 0.48 -10.62 2.43
C GLY A 49 -0.54 -10.54 3.56
N PHE A 50 -1.55 -9.67 3.41
CA PHE A 50 -2.58 -9.51 4.43
C PHE A 50 -3.44 -10.76 4.61
N SER A 51 -3.86 -11.40 3.51
CA SER A 51 -4.66 -12.63 3.60
C SER A 51 -3.87 -13.79 4.20
N GLY A 52 -2.58 -13.91 3.85
CA GLY A 52 -1.67 -14.93 4.39
C GLY A 52 -1.43 -14.76 5.88
N VAL A 53 -1.20 -13.53 6.35
CA VAL A 53 -1.04 -13.26 7.79
C VAL A 53 -2.35 -13.51 8.53
N ARG A 54 -3.47 -12.94 8.06
CA ARG A 54 -4.77 -13.06 8.72
C ARG A 54 -5.25 -14.51 8.88
N SER A 55 -5.05 -15.33 7.86
CA SER A 55 -5.47 -16.74 7.88
C SER A 55 -4.66 -17.61 8.86
N ASN A 56 -3.37 -17.32 9.02
CA ASN A 56 -2.47 -18.12 9.86
C ASN A 56 -2.28 -17.57 11.29
N LEU A 57 -2.70 -16.33 11.54
CA LEU A 57 -2.47 -15.63 12.80
C LEU A 57 -3.04 -16.39 14.01
N ILE A 58 -4.27 -16.90 13.90
CA ILE A 58 -4.88 -17.63 15.02
C ILE A 58 -4.10 -18.89 15.41
N MET A 59 -3.60 -19.63 14.41
CA MET A 59 -2.83 -20.86 14.61
C MET A 59 -1.45 -20.56 15.20
N TYR A 60 -0.84 -19.45 14.80
CA TYR A 60 0.41 -18.99 15.38
C TYR A 60 0.24 -18.60 16.86
N LEU A 61 -0.83 -17.85 17.18
CA LEU A 61 -1.11 -17.38 18.53
C LEU A 61 -1.46 -18.52 19.51
N THR A 62 -2.26 -19.49 19.07
CA THR A 62 -2.62 -20.65 19.91
C THR A 62 -1.53 -21.70 19.96
N GLY A 63 -0.76 -21.87 18.89
CA GLY A 63 0.32 -22.85 18.79
C GLY A 63 1.63 -22.36 19.39
N HIS A 64 2.32 -21.44 18.70
CA HIS A 64 3.68 -21.01 19.07
C HIS A 64 3.68 -20.10 20.31
N LEU A 65 2.67 -19.25 20.46
CA LEU A 65 2.54 -18.37 21.64
C LEU A 65 1.74 -19.01 22.78
N GLY A 66 1.09 -20.15 22.56
CA GLY A 66 0.35 -20.88 23.60
C GLY A 66 -0.82 -20.11 24.21
N MET A 67 -1.36 -19.09 23.53
CA MET A 67 -2.50 -18.32 24.03
C MET A 67 -3.78 -19.17 24.06
N SER A 68 -4.65 -18.90 25.04
CA SER A 68 -5.99 -19.50 25.04
C SER A 68 -6.78 -19.06 23.81
N THR A 69 -7.67 -19.91 23.30
CA THR A 69 -8.46 -19.63 22.09
C THR A 69 -9.22 -18.30 22.19
N ALA A 70 -9.72 -17.96 23.37
CA ALA A 70 -10.39 -16.69 23.62
C ALA A 70 -9.44 -15.48 23.50
N ALA A 71 -8.24 -15.56 24.07
CA ALA A 71 -7.25 -14.48 24.00
C ALA A 71 -6.67 -14.33 22.58
N ALA A 72 -6.46 -15.45 21.87
CA ALA A 72 -6.03 -15.46 20.48
C ALA A 72 -7.10 -14.84 19.56
N ALA A 73 -8.38 -15.20 19.75
CA ALA A 73 -9.49 -14.60 19.00
C ALA A 73 -9.62 -13.09 19.25
N ALA A 74 -9.43 -12.64 20.49
CA ALA A 74 -9.40 -11.20 20.80
C ALA A 74 -8.26 -10.47 20.06
N SER A 75 -7.09 -11.09 19.97
CA SER A 75 -5.93 -10.54 19.25
C SER A 75 -6.15 -10.49 17.74
N VAL A 76 -6.80 -11.52 17.16
CA VAL A 76 -7.20 -11.51 15.73
C VAL A 76 -8.25 -10.43 15.45
N ASN A 77 -9.21 -10.22 16.36
CA ASN A 77 -10.18 -9.14 16.24
C ASN A 77 -9.52 -7.75 16.33
N ALA A 78 -8.54 -7.60 17.22
CA ALA A 78 -7.75 -6.37 17.32
C ALA A 78 -6.91 -6.11 16.05
N TRP A 79 -6.32 -7.15 15.46
CA TRP A 79 -5.64 -7.08 14.18
C TRP A 79 -6.58 -6.60 13.07
N ASN A 80 -7.77 -7.20 12.94
CA ASN A 80 -8.78 -6.77 11.96
C ASN A 80 -9.24 -5.33 12.19
N GLY A 81 -9.42 -4.91 13.44
CA GLY A 81 -9.73 -3.51 13.76
C GLY A 81 -8.61 -2.56 13.34
N THR A 82 -7.35 -2.96 13.52
CA THR A 82 -6.17 -2.18 13.10
C THR A 82 -6.12 -2.03 11.58
N GLU A 83 -6.36 -3.11 10.83
CA GLU A 83 -6.42 -3.07 9.36
C GLU A 83 -7.52 -2.14 8.84
N MET A 84 -8.64 -1.99 9.54
CA MET A 84 -9.70 -1.04 9.16
C MET A 84 -9.35 0.42 9.45
N VAL A 85 -8.59 0.69 10.51
CA VAL A 85 -8.17 2.04 10.90
C VAL A 85 -6.96 2.52 10.10
N LEU A 86 -6.10 1.60 9.66
CA LEU A 86 -4.85 1.90 8.97
C LEU A 86 -5.03 2.76 7.69
N PRO A 87 -6.03 2.53 6.81
CA PRO A 87 -6.27 3.39 5.64
C PRO A 87 -6.68 4.82 6.03
N ILE A 88 -7.45 4.97 7.11
CA ILE A 88 -7.86 6.29 7.62
C ILE A 88 -6.62 7.02 8.16
N ALA A 89 -5.79 6.34 8.94
CA ALA A 89 -4.54 6.89 9.42
C ALA A 89 -3.57 7.25 8.28
N GLY A 90 -3.47 6.42 7.24
CA GLY A 90 -2.67 6.66 6.05
C GLY A 90 -3.18 7.85 5.22
N ALA A 91 -4.50 7.96 5.03
CA ALA A 91 -5.13 9.10 4.37
C ALA A 91 -4.89 10.40 5.15
N LEU A 92 -5.10 10.38 6.47
CA LEU A 92 -4.80 11.52 7.34
C LEU A 92 -3.31 11.88 7.32
N ALA A 93 -2.39 10.91 7.25
CA ALA A 93 -0.96 11.17 7.12
C ALA A 93 -0.57 11.73 5.74
N ALA A 94 -1.30 11.37 4.68
CA ALA A 94 -1.10 11.92 3.34
C ALA A 94 -1.65 13.35 3.21
N ASP A 95 -2.81 13.62 3.83
CA ASP A 95 -3.51 14.90 3.80
C ASP A 95 -2.94 15.90 4.81
N SER A 96 -2.54 15.43 5.99
CA SER A 96 -1.72 16.20 6.91
C SER A 96 -0.31 16.27 6.34
N ARG A 97 -0.06 17.30 5.53
CA ARG A 97 1.30 17.78 5.29
C ARG A 97 1.93 18.34 6.58
N LEU A 98 1.97 17.56 7.67
CA LEU A 98 2.95 17.67 8.72
C LEU A 98 4.32 17.42 8.05
N GLY A 99 5.02 18.50 7.70
CA GLY A 99 6.25 18.49 6.89
C GLY A 99 7.07 17.19 6.94
N ARG A 100 7.06 16.48 5.79
CA ARG A 100 7.75 15.22 5.41
C ARG A 100 9.12 14.97 6.06
N TYR A 101 9.87 16.02 6.38
CA TYR A 101 11.24 15.95 6.86
C TYR A 101 11.38 15.45 8.31
N ARG A 102 10.44 15.79 9.19
CA ARG A 102 10.58 15.53 10.63
C ARG A 102 10.41 14.05 10.99
N ALA A 103 9.44 13.37 10.38
CA ALA A 103 9.22 11.95 10.60
C ALA A 103 10.39 11.09 10.09
N VAL A 104 10.94 11.44 8.91
CA VAL A 104 12.11 10.75 8.32
C VAL A 104 13.37 10.98 9.16
N LEU A 105 13.58 12.19 9.68
CA LEU A 105 14.70 12.47 10.59
C LEU A 105 14.59 11.68 11.90
N ILE A 106 13.41 11.62 12.51
CA ILE A 106 13.22 10.85 13.76
C ILE A 106 13.45 9.36 13.52
N ALA A 107 12.88 8.80 12.44
CA ALA A 107 13.10 7.40 12.07
C ALA A 107 14.58 7.09 11.77
N GLY A 108 15.28 7.99 11.06
CA GLY A 108 16.70 7.85 10.77
C GLY A 108 17.59 7.93 12.01
N VAL A 109 17.32 8.86 12.92
CA VAL A 109 18.05 8.99 14.20
C VAL A 109 17.84 7.76 15.07
N LEU A 110 16.61 7.25 15.17
CA LEU A 110 16.32 6.02 15.91
C LEU A 110 17.04 4.81 15.30
N TYR A 111 17.06 4.69 13.96
CA TYR A 111 17.79 3.61 13.29
C TYR A 111 19.29 3.66 13.57
N LEU A 112 19.91 4.85 13.54
CA LEU A 112 21.33 5.02 13.85
C LEU A 112 21.64 4.70 15.31
N LEU A 113 20.85 5.21 16.26
CA LEU A 113 21.03 4.92 17.69
C LEU A 113 20.95 3.42 17.98
N VAL A 114 19.90 2.77 17.48
CA VAL A 114 19.71 1.32 17.57
C VAL A 114 20.92 0.59 16.97
N SER A 115 21.34 0.97 15.76
CA SER A 115 22.49 0.33 15.09
C SER A 115 23.81 0.51 15.85
N THR A 116 24.03 1.67 16.47
CA THR A 116 25.23 1.95 17.27
C THR A 116 25.24 1.25 18.62
N ASP A 117 24.10 0.82 19.16
CA ASP A 117 24.05 0.07 20.42
C ASP A 117 24.29 -1.44 20.21
N TYR A 118 23.94 -1.97 19.02
CA TYR A 118 24.16 -3.39 18.68
C TYR A 118 25.56 -3.68 18.12
N LEU A 119 26.19 -2.76 17.36
CA LEU A 119 27.49 -3.01 16.73
C LEU A 119 28.72 -3.12 17.66
N PRO A 120 28.92 -2.28 18.70
CA PRO A 120 30.10 -2.38 19.55
C PRO A 120 30.04 -3.62 20.44
N THR A 121 28.84 -4.01 20.88
CA THR A 121 28.65 -5.17 21.77
C THR A 121 28.82 -6.50 21.01
N PHE A 122 28.30 -6.62 19.79
CA PHE A 122 28.49 -7.81 18.96
C PHE A 122 29.95 -7.92 18.43
N GLY A 123 30.57 -6.81 18.02
CA GLY A 123 31.96 -6.81 17.53
C GLY A 123 32.98 -7.18 18.62
N ILE A 124 32.83 -6.65 19.83
CA ILE A 124 33.72 -6.98 20.97
C ILE A 124 33.51 -8.43 21.43
N THR A 125 32.28 -8.98 21.38
CA THR A 125 32.01 -10.38 21.77
C THR A 125 32.60 -11.39 20.78
N ILE A 126 32.62 -11.08 19.48
CA ILE A 126 33.27 -11.90 18.45
C ILE A 126 34.80 -11.87 18.60
N LEU A 127 35.40 -10.68 18.79
CA LEU A 127 36.85 -10.55 19.02
C LEU A 127 37.30 -11.26 20.31
N ASN A 128 36.53 -11.19 21.39
CA ASN A 128 36.88 -11.83 22.66
C ASN A 128 36.77 -13.37 22.59
N ASN A 129 35.81 -13.91 21.82
CA ASN A 129 35.76 -15.35 21.54
C ASN A 129 36.84 -15.83 20.55
N CYS A 130 37.24 -14.98 19.58
CA CYS A 130 38.30 -15.33 18.62
C CYS A 130 39.72 -15.25 19.20
N CYS A 131 39.94 -14.56 20.33
CA CYS A 131 41.25 -14.50 21.00
C CYS A 131 41.45 -15.59 22.07
N HIS A 132 40.47 -16.47 22.29
CA HIS A 132 40.51 -17.51 23.32
C HIS A 132 40.29 -18.94 22.80
N VAL A 133 40.45 -19.14 21.48
CA VAL A 133 40.56 -20.45 20.81
C VAL A 133 41.78 -20.42 19.90
#